data_AF-A0A8H3ANI0-F1
#
_entry.id   AF-A0A8H3ANI0-F1
#
_cell.length_a   1.000
_cell.length_b   1.000
_cell.length_c   1.000
_cell.angle_alpha   90.00
_cell.angle_beta   90.00
_cell.angle_gamma   90.00
#
_symmetry.space_group_name_H-M   'P 1'
#
loop_
_entity.id
_entity.type
_entity.pdbx_description
1 polymer ?
#
loop_
_entity_poly.entity_id
_entity_poly.type
_entity_poly.pdbx_seq_one_letter_code
_entity_poly.pdbx_strand_id
1 'polypeptide(L)'
;MSSSPLGPLSSLSLTHVVYDSSSHVSLALALVTLSPILLMACYASLSVYTRELLIINMWAGQLANEGFNWVLKQIFREERPETSRGDGYGFPSSHSQYMGYFSAFLVVHFLTRHRFPNHPSWAQIVHRAILCSGLLAWAGIVCYSRYALATLIR
;
A
#
# COMPACT_ATOMS: atom_id res chain seq x y z
N MET A 1 -5.20 -13.56 -37.19
CA MET A 1 -5.35 -13.21 -35.76
C MET A 1 -4.23 -12.24 -35.42
N SER A 2 -4.56 -10.97 -35.20
CA SER A 2 -3.62 -9.87 -35.07
C SER A 2 -2.84 -9.94 -33.76
N SER A 3 -1.53 -10.16 -33.84
CA SER A 3 -0.60 -9.91 -32.75
C SER A 3 -0.43 -8.40 -32.58
N SER A 4 -1.17 -7.80 -31.65
CA SER A 4 -0.88 -6.44 -31.17
C SER A 4 0.55 -6.42 -30.64
N PRO A 5 1.43 -5.50 -31.07
CA PRO A 5 2.77 -5.43 -30.52
C PRO A 5 2.65 -4.90 -29.10
N LEU A 6 2.93 -5.74 -28.11
CA LEU A 6 3.13 -5.30 -26.73
C LEU A 6 4.20 -4.20 -26.76
N GLY A 7 3.81 -2.96 -26.42
CA GLY A 7 4.74 -1.85 -26.29
C GLY A 7 5.88 -2.23 -25.33
N PRO A 8 7.06 -1.59 -25.43
CA PRO A 8 8.21 -1.96 -24.62
C PRO A 8 7.87 -1.90 -23.12
N LEU A 9 7.76 -3.06 -22.48
CA LEU A 9 7.54 -3.15 -21.04
C LEU A 9 8.86 -2.86 -20.34
N SER A 10 8.84 -1.93 -19.39
CA SER A 10 10.01 -1.58 -18.58
C SER A 10 9.79 -2.06 -17.16
N SER A 11 10.74 -2.79 -16.60
CA SER A 11 10.76 -3.13 -15.18
C SER A 11 11.49 -2.03 -14.42
N LEU A 12 10.88 -1.48 -13.38
CA LEU A 12 11.59 -0.61 -12.45
C LEU A 12 12.60 -1.49 -11.69
N SER A 13 13.86 -1.43 -12.11
CA SER A 13 14.92 -2.41 -11.76
C SER A 13 15.21 -2.53 -10.27
N LEU A 14 14.82 -1.53 -9.47
CA LEU A 14 15.00 -1.53 -8.02
C LEU A 14 13.94 -2.36 -7.27
N THR A 15 12.76 -2.58 -7.85
CA THR A 15 11.61 -3.19 -7.16
C THR A 15 10.80 -4.18 -8.00
N HIS A 16 11.26 -4.47 -9.21
CA HIS A 16 10.66 -5.45 -10.14
C HIS A 16 9.17 -5.18 -10.45
N VAL A 17 8.76 -3.90 -10.43
CA VAL A 17 7.42 -3.49 -10.89
C VAL A 17 7.46 -3.29 -12.40
N VAL A 18 6.69 -4.10 -13.13
CA VAL A 18 6.56 -4.00 -14.59
C VAL A 18 5.46 -3.01 -14.93
N TYR A 19 5.76 -2.09 -15.84
CA TYR A 19 4.79 -1.12 -16.36
C TYR A 19 5.01 -0.91 -17.86
N ASP A 20 3.97 -0.43 -18.53
CA ASP A 20 4.06 -0.04 -19.94
C ASP A 20 4.78 1.31 -20.05
N SER A 21 5.96 1.31 -20.68
CA SER A 21 6.78 2.51 -20.81
C SER A 21 6.16 3.58 -21.72
N SER A 22 5.17 3.21 -22.54
CA SER A 22 4.46 4.13 -23.43
C SER A 22 3.36 4.93 -22.73
N SER A 23 2.95 4.55 -21.51
CA SER A 23 1.85 5.16 -20.77
C SER A 23 2.30 5.80 -19.45
N HIS A 24 2.19 7.13 -19.36
CA HIS A 24 2.45 7.88 -18.12
C HIS A 24 1.55 7.45 -16.95
N VAL A 25 0.33 6.97 -17.24
CA VAL A 25 -0.59 6.46 -16.22
C VAL A 25 -0.08 5.15 -15.63
N SER A 26 0.45 4.25 -16.46
CA SER A 26 1.03 2.98 -16.01
C SER A 26 2.24 3.22 -15.11
N LEU A 27 3.12 4.16 -15.49
CA LEU A 27 4.24 4.59 -14.66
C LEU A 27 3.78 5.20 -13.31
N ALA A 28 2.78 6.09 -13.31
CA ALA A 28 2.25 6.68 -12.08
C ALA A 28 1.68 5.61 -11.13
N LEU A 29 0.92 4.65 -11.66
CA LEU A 29 0.39 3.53 -10.87
C LEU A 29 1.49 2.61 -10.35
N ALA A 30 2.55 2.40 -11.13
CA ALA A 30 3.74 1.66 -10.71
C ALA A 30 4.46 2.35 -9.55
N LEU A 31 4.57 3.68 -9.57
CA LEU A 31 5.11 4.44 -8.43
C LEU A 31 4.20 4.36 -7.21
N VAL A 32 2.88 4.45 -7.38
CA VAL A 32 1.93 4.31 -6.26
C VAL A 32 2.02 2.92 -5.62
N THR A 33 2.19 1.84 -6.38
CA THR A 33 2.32 0.50 -5.79
C THR A 33 3.58 0.33 -4.93
N LEU A 34 4.58 1.22 -5.03
CA LEU A 34 5.78 1.20 -4.19
C LEU A 34 5.52 1.69 -2.77
N SER A 35 4.34 2.27 -2.50
CA SER A 35 4.01 2.86 -1.19
C SER A 35 4.32 1.94 0.00
N PRO A 36 3.96 0.64 0.01
CA PRO A 36 4.29 -0.23 1.14
C PRO A 36 5.80 -0.34 1.43
N ILE A 37 6.62 -0.38 0.37
CA ILE A 37 8.09 -0.48 0.50
C ILE A 37 8.65 0.82 1.12
N LEU A 38 8.20 1.97 0.62
CA LEU A 38 8.61 3.27 1.15
C LEU A 38 8.14 3.47 2.60
N LEU A 39 6.90 3.08 2.90
CA LEU A 39 6.34 3.14 4.25
C LEU A 39 7.13 2.27 5.23
N MET A 40 7.59 1.09 4.80
CA MET A 40 8.44 0.23 5.63
C MET A 40 9.77 0.92 5.98
N ALA A 41 10.41 1.58 5.02
CA ALA A 41 11.63 2.37 5.26
C ALA A 41 11.36 3.57 6.18
N CYS A 42 10.22 4.25 6.02
CA CYS A 42 9.79 5.34 6.90
C CYS A 42 9.58 4.84 8.34
N TYR A 43 8.93 3.69 8.53
CA TYR A 43 8.76 3.09 9.86
C TYR A 43 10.08 2.85 10.56
N ALA A 44 11.02 2.20 9.88
CA ALA A 44 12.33 1.89 10.44
C ALA A 44 13.08 3.18 10.83
N SER A 45 13.13 4.14 9.90
CA SER A 45 13.82 5.42 10.09
C SER A 45 13.22 6.22 11.26
N LEU A 46 11.89 6.38 11.28
CA LEU A 46 11.20 7.12 12.33
C LEU A 46 11.30 6.41 13.69
N SER A 47 11.22 5.09 13.73
CA SER A 47 11.36 4.31 14.97
C SER A 47 12.74 4.52 15.60
N VAL A 48 13.81 4.49 14.80
CA VAL A 48 15.18 4.69 15.30
C VAL A 48 15.42 6.14 15.71
N TYR A 49 14.95 7.09 14.90
CA TYR A 49 15.21 8.51 15.10
C TYR A 49 14.41 9.10 16.26
N THR A 50 13.09 8.87 16.28
CA THR A 50 12.18 9.47 17.28
C THR A 50 12.11 8.65 18.57
N ARG A 51 12.32 7.32 18.47
CA ARG A 51 12.10 6.35 19.56
C ARG A 51 10.70 6.43 20.17
N GLU A 52 9.72 6.90 19.40
CA GLU A 52 8.35 7.00 19.85
C GLU A 52 7.70 5.61 19.87
N LEU A 53 7.20 5.22 21.06
CA LEU A 53 6.49 3.94 21.25
C LEU A 53 5.29 3.78 20.33
N LEU A 54 4.63 4.87 19.94
CA LEU A 54 3.52 4.84 18.99
C LEU A 54 3.96 4.30 17.64
N ILE A 55 5.06 4.84 17.09
CA ILE A 55 5.60 4.46 15.78
C ILE A 55 6.14 3.03 15.85
N ILE A 56 6.88 2.69 16.91
CA ILE A 56 7.40 1.34 17.13
C ILE A 56 6.26 0.32 17.23
N ASN A 57 5.18 0.63 17.96
CA ASN A 57 4.02 -0.25 18.09
C ASN A 57 3.29 -0.43 16.75
N MET A 58 3.13 0.65 15.99
CA MET A 58 2.56 0.59 14.64
C MET A 58 3.40 -0.28 13.71
N TRP A 59 4.72 -0.14 13.77
CA TRP A 59 5.64 -0.93 12.95
C TRP A 59 5.64 -2.41 13.32
N ALA A 60 5.69 -2.72 14.62
CA ALA A 60 5.60 -4.09 15.11
C ALA A 60 4.29 -4.78 14.68
N GLY A 61 3.16 -4.07 14.76
CA GLY A 61 1.89 -4.60 14.27
C GLY A 61 1.83 -4.73 12.75
N GLN A 62 2.51 -3.86 11.99
CA GLN A 62 2.67 -4.02 10.54
C GLN A 62 3.45 -5.30 10.20
N LEU A 63 4.54 -5.59 10.91
CA LEU A 63 5.31 -6.83 10.73
C LEU A 63 4.48 -8.07 11.08
N ALA A 64 3.70 -8.01 12.16
CA ALA A 64 2.78 -9.08 12.53
C ALA A 64 1.70 -9.29 11.46
N ASN A 65 1.16 -8.21 10.88
CA ASN A 65 0.19 -8.26 9.78
C ASN A 65 0.78 -8.90 8.51
N GLU A 66 2.03 -8.60 8.16
CA GLU A 66 2.72 -9.26 7.04
C GLU A 66 2.95 -10.76 7.31
N GLY A 67 3.37 -11.12 8.52
CA GLY A 67 3.48 -12.51 8.94
C GLY A 67 2.14 -13.24 8.84
N PHE A 68 1.06 -12.59 9.28
CA PHE A 68 -0.30 -13.14 9.16
C PHE A 68 -0.73 -13.29 7.69
N ASN A 69 -0.48 -12.30 6.83
CA ASN A 69 -0.74 -12.40 5.39
C ASN A 69 -0.02 -13.61 4.79
N TRP A 70 1.25 -13.81 5.16
CA TRP A 70 2.04 -14.94 4.69
C TRP A 70 1.42 -16.28 5.12
N VAL A 71 1.01 -16.41 6.40
CA VAL A 71 0.32 -17.62 6.89
C VAL A 71 -0.97 -17.86 6.09
N LEU A 72 -1.80 -16.84 5.88
CA LEU A 72 -3.04 -16.97 5.11
C LEU A 72 -2.79 -17.43 3.68
N LYS A 73 -1.74 -16.91 3.03
CA LYS A 73 -1.33 -17.39 1.70
C LYS A 73 -0.97 -18.86 1.68
N GLN A 74 -0.30 -19.37 2.73
CA GLN A 74 0.03 -20.79 2.84
C GLN A 74 -1.18 -21.68 3.13
N ILE A 75 -2.24 -21.13 3.74
CA ILE A 75 -3.49 -21.85 4.02
C ILE A 75 -4.35 -21.94 2.74
N PHE A 76 -4.62 -20.82 2.09
CA PHE A 76 -5.53 -20.77 0.95
C PHE A 76 -4.91 -21.25 -0.35
N ARG A 77 -3.62 -20.97 -0.55
CA ARG A 77 -2.85 -21.40 -1.73
C ARG A 77 -3.49 -21.08 -3.07
N GLU A 78 -4.27 -20.00 -3.13
CA GLU A 78 -4.96 -19.58 -4.35
C GLU A 78 -3.94 -19.23 -5.44
N GLU A 79 -4.10 -19.87 -6.58
CA GLU A 79 -3.26 -19.59 -7.75
C GLU A 79 -3.47 -18.16 -8.22
N ARG A 80 -2.39 -17.58 -8.74
CA ARG A 80 -2.44 -16.27 -9.35
C ARG A 80 -3.11 -16.39 -10.73
N PRO A 81 -3.89 -15.39 -11.16
CA PRO A 81 -4.31 -15.33 -12.56
C PRO A 81 -3.07 -15.47 -13.45
N GLU A 82 -3.12 -16.28 -14.51
CA GLU A 82 -1.94 -16.55 -15.38
C GLU A 82 -1.31 -15.28 -15.98
N THR A 83 -2.06 -14.18 -15.98
CA THR A 83 -1.65 -12.86 -16.44
C THR A 83 -0.88 -12.05 -15.40
N SER A 84 -0.86 -12.46 -14.14
CA SER A 84 -0.16 -11.75 -13.07
C SER A 84 1.27 -12.28 -12.90
N ARG A 85 2.25 -11.43 -13.24
CA ARG A 85 3.68 -11.76 -13.09
C ARG A 85 4.14 -11.53 -11.65
N GLY A 86 4.59 -12.60 -11.02
CA GLY A 86 5.28 -12.60 -9.72
C GLY A 86 5.11 -13.94 -9.01
N ASP A 87 6.06 -14.28 -8.15
CA ASP A 87 6.05 -15.57 -7.45
C ASP A 87 5.09 -15.61 -6.25
N GLY A 88 4.54 -16.79 -5.96
CA GLY A 88 3.69 -17.10 -4.81
C GLY A 88 2.19 -16.88 -5.00
N TYR A 89 1.41 -17.21 -3.96
CA TYR A 89 -0.05 -17.21 -3.99
C TYR A 89 -0.67 -15.81 -4.16
N GLY A 90 -1.85 -15.77 -4.81
CA GLY A 90 -2.57 -14.55 -5.16
C GLY A 90 -3.44 -13.99 -4.04
N PHE A 91 -3.94 -14.86 -3.17
CA PHE A 91 -4.88 -14.49 -2.10
C PHE A 91 -4.29 -14.77 -0.70
N PRO A 92 -4.43 -13.85 0.27
CA PRO A 92 -4.93 -12.48 0.13
C PRO A 92 -3.86 -11.50 -0.42
N SER A 93 -4.32 -10.39 -1.00
CA SER A 93 -3.45 -9.31 -1.53
C SER A 93 -2.61 -8.68 -0.42
N SER A 94 -1.28 -8.83 -0.49
CA SER A 94 -0.37 -8.24 0.51
C SER A 94 -0.43 -6.72 0.51
N HIS A 95 -0.50 -6.06 -0.65
CA HIS A 95 -0.57 -4.60 -0.71
C HIS A 95 -1.87 -4.06 -0.08
N SER A 96 -3.00 -4.74 -0.34
CA SER A 96 -4.28 -4.36 0.23
C SER A 96 -4.31 -4.59 1.74
N GLN A 97 -3.78 -5.71 2.21
CA GLN A 97 -3.71 -6.00 3.65
C GLN A 97 -2.73 -5.05 4.36
N TYR A 98 -1.59 -4.73 3.75
CA TYR A 98 -0.62 -3.77 4.27
C TYR A 98 -1.26 -2.40 4.46
N MET A 99 -1.85 -1.85 3.38
CA MET A 99 -2.48 -0.53 3.39
C MET A 99 -3.72 -0.47 4.27
N GLY A 100 -4.45 -1.59 4.38
CA GLY A 100 -5.59 -1.73 5.28
C GLY A 100 -5.17 -1.58 6.74
N TYR A 101 -4.13 -2.30 7.18
CA TYR A 101 -3.57 -2.14 8.53
C TYR A 101 -3.07 -0.71 8.76
N PHE A 102 -2.23 -0.19 7.85
CA PHE A 102 -1.64 1.14 7.94
C PHE A 102 -2.71 2.23 8.13
N SER A 103 -3.73 2.23 7.27
CA SER A 103 -4.80 3.22 7.31
C SER A 103 -5.69 3.04 8.54
N ALA A 104 -6.09 1.81 8.89
CA ALA A 104 -6.94 1.56 10.06
C ALA A 104 -6.26 2.00 11.36
N PHE A 105 -4.98 1.69 11.55
CA PHE A 105 -4.24 2.08 12.75
C PHE A 105 -4.22 3.61 12.91
N LEU A 106 -3.85 4.35 11.85
CA LEU A 106 -3.78 5.82 11.91
C LEU A 106 -5.16 6.46 12.06
N VAL A 107 -6.18 5.94 11.37
CA VAL A 107 -7.57 6.41 11.53
C VAL A 107 -8.02 6.25 12.98
N VAL A 108 -7.86 5.07 13.56
CA VAL A 108 -8.20 4.84 14.97
C VAL A 108 -7.40 5.77 15.89
N HIS A 109 -6.11 5.96 15.63
CA HIS A 109 -5.27 6.87 16.40
C HIS A 109 -5.78 8.32 16.32
N PHE A 110 -6.08 8.82 15.13
CA PHE A 110 -6.57 10.20 14.92
C PHE A 110 -7.95 10.43 15.53
N LEU A 111 -8.83 9.43 15.50
CA LEU A 111 -10.17 9.53 16.07
C LEU A 111 -10.16 9.48 17.61
N THR A 112 -9.26 8.69 18.22
CA THR A 112 -9.32 8.40 19.66
C THR A 112 -8.26 9.08 20.51
N ARG A 113 -7.04 9.27 19.98
CA ARG A 113 -5.87 9.72 20.77
C ARG A 113 -5.34 11.08 20.36
N HIS A 114 -5.34 11.40 19.07
CA HIS A 114 -4.70 12.62 18.58
C HIS A 114 -5.54 13.87 18.88
N ARG A 115 -4.93 14.90 19.46
CA ARG A 115 -5.53 16.23 19.66
C ARG A 115 -4.60 17.28 19.06
N PHE A 116 -5.14 18.15 18.20
CA PHE A 116 -4.40 19.28 17.65
C PHE A 116 -4.36 20.39 18.71
N PRO A 117 -3.19 20.70 19.30
CA PRO A 117 -3.08 21.79 20.26
C PRO A 117 -3.49 23.11 19.58
N ASN A 118 -4.14 24.00 20.32
CA ASN A 118 -4.53 25.34 19.85
C ASN A 118 -5.59 25.40 18.73
N HIS A 119 -6.25 24.28 18.38
CA HIS A 119 -7.32 24.28 17.38
C HIS A 119 -8.72 24.27 18.05
N PRO A 120 -9.69 25.09 17.58
CA PRO A 120 -11.07 25.04 18.06
C PRO A 120 -11.73 23.70 17.68
N SER A 121 -12.79 23.30 18.41
CA SER A 121 -13.42 21.97 18.27
C SER A 121 -13.85 21.63 16.84
N TRP A 122 -14.42 22.59 16.10
CA TRP A 122 -14.82 22.37 14.71
C TRP A 122 -13.60 22.13 13.80
N ALA A 123 -12.51 22.88 14.00
CA ALA A 123 -11.29 22.71 13.22
C ALA A 123 -10.65 21.35 13.51
N GLN A 124 -10.67 20.87 14.76
CA GLN A 124 -10.18 19.54 15.08
C GLN A 124 -10.96 18.44 14.34
N ILE A 125 -12.29 18.56 14.25
CA ILE A 125 -13.13 17.62 13.49
C ILE A 125 -12.75 17.65 12.01
N VAL A 126 -12.60 18.84 11.43
CA VAL A 126 -12.22 19.01 10.01
C VAL A 126 -10.83 18.41 9.74
N HIS A 127 -9.83 18.67 10.58
CA HIS A 127 -8.48 18.10 10.41
C HIS A 127 -8.50 16.57 10.49
N ARG A 128 -9.23 16.01 11.45
CA ARG A 128 -9.39 14.54 11.56
C ARG A 128 -10.09 13.97 10.33
N ALA A 129 -11.13 14.62 9.84
CA ALA A 129 -11.86 14.18 8.66
C ALA A 129 -10.96 14.20 7.40
N ILE A 130 -10.17 15.26 7.21
CA ILE A 130 -9.22 15.38 6.09
C ILE A 130 -8.14 14.29 6.17
N LEU A 131 -7.55 14.07 7.34
CA LEU A 131 -6.50 13.05 7.49
C LEU A 131 -7.04 11.64 7.28
N CYS A 132 -8.20 11.33 7.87
CA CYS A 132 -8.82 10.01 7.71
C CYS A 132 -9.24 9.77 6.26
N SER A 133 -9.86 10.75 5.60
CA SER A 133 -10.26 10.62 4.19
C SER A 133 -9.04 10.47 3.29
N GLY A 134 -7.96 11.24 3.53
CA GLY A 134 -6.70 11.13 2.81
C GLY A 134 -6.05 9.76 2.96
N LEU A 135 -6.00 9.20 4.17
CA LEU A 135 -5.46 7.86 4.41
C LEU A 135 -6.26 6.75 3.71
N LEU A 136 -7.59 6.82 3.79
CA LEU A 136 -8.47 5.85 3.14
C LEU A 136 -8.40 5.97 1.62
N ALA A 137 -8.36 7.20 1.09
CA ALA A 137 -8.17 7.45 -0.34
C ALA A 137 -6.83 6.89 -0.82
N TRP A 138 -5.74 7.15 -0.09
CA TRP A 138 -4.41 6.62 -0.44
C TRP A 138 -4.38 5.09 -0.43
N ALA A 139 -4.94 4.45 0.61
CA ALA A 139 -5.08 3.00 0.65
C ALA A 139 -5.90 2.47 -0.53
N GLY A 140 -7.00 3.14 -0.88
CA GLY A 140 -7.83 2.82 -2.04
C GLY A 140 -7.07 2.92 -3.37
N ILE A 141 -6.28 3.98 -3.57
CA ILE A 141 -5.47 4.19 -4.78
C ILE A 141 -4.41 3.09 -4.91
N VAL A 142 -3.73 2.70 -3.82
CA VAL A 142 -2.76 1.59 -3.84
C VAL A 142 -3.44 0.26 -4.16
N CYS A 143 -4.63 -0.01 -3.60
CA CYS A 143 -5.40 -1.20 -3.96
C CYS A 143 -5.81 -1.18 -5.45
N TYR A 144 -6.29 -0.04 -5.93
CA TYR A 144 -6.68 0.13 -7.33
C TYR A 144 -5.48 -0.03 -8.27
N SER A 145 -4.30 0.47 -7.91
CA SER A 145 -3.10 0.34 -8.76
C SER A 145 -2.71 -1.11 -8.97
N ARG A 146 -2.86 -1.99 -7.97
CA ARG A 146 -2.64 -3.44 -8.13
C ARG A 146 -3.60 -4.08 -9.13
N TYR A 147 -4.88 -3.71 -9.05
CA TYR A 147 -5.89 -4.20 -9.97
C TYR A 147 -5.66 -3.68 -11.40
N ALA A 148 -5.39 -2.38 -11.52
CA ALA A 148 -5.17 -1.71 -12.81
C ALA A 148 -3.90 -2.21 -13.49
N LEU A 149 -2.77 -2.34 -12.80
CA LEU A 149 -1.52 -2.87 -13.38
C LEU A 149 -1.68 -4.33 -13.82
N ALA A 150 -2.46 -5.15 -13.09
CA ALA A 150 -2.76 -6.52 -13.51
C ALA A 150 -3.65 -6.59 -14.77
N THR A 151 -4.43 -5.55 -15.06
CA THR A 151 -5.40 -5.52 -16.17
C THR A 151 -4.85 -4.78 -17.40
N LEU A 152 -4.07 -3.71 -17.21
CA LEU A 152 -3.54 -2.83 -18.26
C LEU A 152 -2.34 -3.41 -19.02
N ILE A 153 -1.70 -4.46 -18.49
CA ILE A 153 -0.56 -5.15 -19.14
C ILE A 153 -1.05 -6.35 -19.97
N ARG A 154 -2.37 -6.47 -20.20
CA ARG A 154 -2.96 -7.41 -21.17
C ARG A 154 -2.84 -6.86 -22.59
#